data_AF-A0A1Q7P8E0-F1
#
_entry.id   AF-A0A1Q7P8E0-F1
#
_cell.length_a   1.000
_cell.length_b   1.000
_cell.length_c   1.000
_cell.angle_alpha   90.00
_cell.angle_beta   90.00
_cell.angle_gamma   90.00
#
_symmetry.space_group_name_H-M   'P 1'
#
loop_
_entity.id
_entity.type
_entity.pdbx_description
1 polymer ?
#
loop_
_entity_poly.entity_id
_entity_poly.type
_entity_poly.pdbx_seq_one_letter_code
_entity_poly.pdbx_strand_id
1 'polypeptide(L)'
;MHHPSTRIRALPLIVLGLLFLIPIATHTASADTVSNGDFQAQSFSKVVDWYSYVRQYAAAHNLTAPPTNEHAYIYTNFVNVGGFQLFYAGLVNATHNGMVVTVPLQTFFEHYKTVGGKDVITASSFLSLVSFKENSTDIYPNSPDKNDEIYASFSLGVNLAALTGHPVTYVATSQVTPMTTSSDGLHFTWALKYSNLNAIWWKINPDPLAPWWDQNAPRGFAQYNELTFNYALAIDPASKTATLTTTYTIGRMTDLYLLTTSPVTHLNSTGTYYLNGTKVTAPNTPNIYQYLQAKQFKLSVVLANKAIIASHAVADKDDSGANVDNSNSTDVTHTSVTTTADDGDKISQANFGVKSTYKLYNYTADSSESTYSTNNVNARTVDVHGWGGNPVFGFQNTFMGFLPLFVANVDPGLIQQAKAGLVSFTTADYLYVISYPTWGGYKIVHDPDYTAFYTPASNVGLLTAIFLAVAVAAGVGGLFAFLFRKRRTAGIAVSGAGTTGPSPTQDPTPSGPPLPGR
;
A
#
# COMPACT_ATOMS: atom_id res chain seq x y z
N MET A 1 37.53 -1.99 -31.69
CA MET A 1 37.01 -1.72 -30.33
C MET A 1 35.50 -1.61 -30.43
N HIS A 2 34.78 -2.69 -30.14
CA HIS A 2 33.32 -2.74 -30.22
C HIS A 2 32.73 -2.40 -28.85
N HIS A 3 31.88 -1.37 -28.79
CA HIS A 3 31.02 -1.09 -27.65
C HIS A 3 30.13 -2.33 -27.37
N PRO A 4 30.10 -2.87 -26.13
CA PRO A 4 29.14 -3.91 -25.80
C PRO A 4 27.74 -3.31 -25.82
N SER A 5 26.96 -3.82 -26.76
CA SER A 5 25.60 -3.42 -27.08
C SER A 5 24.65 -3.45 -25.87
N THR A 6 23.64 -2.60 -25.97
CA THR A 6 22.34 -2.50 -25.28
C THR A 6 21.62 -3.80 -24.91
N ARG A 7 22.17 -4.99 -25.18
CA ARG A 7 21.59 -6.31 -24.90
C ARG A 7 21.70 -6.80 -23.45
N ILE A 8 22.56 -6.20 -22.63
CA ILE A 8 22.65 -6.53 -21.19
C ILE A 8 21.56 -5.80 -20.37
N ARG A 9 20.92 -4.78 -20.95
CA ARG A 9 19.99 -3.87 -20.25
C ARG A 9 18.58 -4.44 -19.99
N ALA A 10 18.26 -5.60 -20.56
CA ALA A 10 16.93 -6.23 -20.41
C ALA A 10 16.94 -7.44 -19.45
N LEU A 11 18.11 -7.89 -18.97
CA LEU A 11 18.22 -9.08 -18.14
C LEU A 11 17.38 -9.01 -16.83
N PRO A 12 17.33 -7.89 -16.08
CA PRO A 12 16.56 -7.84 -14.83
C PRO A 12 15.04 -7.98 -15.05
N LEU A 13 14.52 -7.36 -16.11
CA LEU A 13 13.09 -7.39 -16.46
C LEU A 13 12.69 -8.70 -17.16
N ILE A 14 13.60 -9.30 -17.95
CA ILE A 14 13.39 -10.63 -18.56
C ILE A 14 13.46 -11.72 -17.49
N VAL A 15 14.38 -11.61 -16.52
CA VAL A 15 14.43 -12.52 -15.37
C VAL A 15 13.18 -12.35 -14.52
N LEU A 16 12.70 -11.12 -14.26
CA LEU A 16 11.38 -10.92 -13.66
C LEU A 16 10.28 -11.61 -14.48
N GLY A 17 10.24 -11.39 -15.80
CA GLY A 17 9.31 -12.02 -16.74
C GLY A 17 9.32 -13.55 -16.74
N LEU A 18 10.50 -14.16 -16.58
CA LEU A 18 10.70 -15.61 -16.52
C LEU A 18 10.29 -16.21 -15.16
N LEU A 19 10.34 -15.43 -14.06
CA LEU A 19 9.85 -15.85 -12.73
C LEU A 19 8.33 -16.04 -12.71
N PHE A 20 7.60 -15.41 -13.62
CA PHE A 20 6.13 -15.48 -13.72
C PHE A 20 5.61 -16.65 -14.56
N LEU A 21 6.49 -17.55 -15.04
CA LEU A 21 6.12 -18.71 -15.87
C LEU A 21 6.05 -20.04 -15.10
N ILE A 22 6.32 -20.04 -13.78
CA ILE A 22 6.34 -21.26 -12.98
C ILE A 22 5.00 -21.39 -12.24
N PRO A 23 4.17 -22.39 -12.57
CA PRO A 23 2.95 -22.66 -11.80
C PRO A 23 3.35 -23.12 -10.40
N ILE A 24 2.84 -22.45 -9.38
CA ILE A 24 3.07 -22.78 -7.96
C ILE A 24 1.74 -23.21 -7.35
N ALA A 25 1.82 -24.14 -6.39
CA ALA A 25 0.69 -24.72 -5.69
C ALA A 25 -0.36 -23.68 -5.25
N THR A 26 -1.62 -24.01 -5.51
CA THR A 26 -2.79 -23.23 -5.11
C THR A 26 -2.97 -23.31 -3.59
N HIS A 27 -2.65 -22.24 -2.87
CA HIS A 27 -3.15 -22.05 -1.51
C HIS A 27 -4.49 -21.33 -1.58
N THR A 28 -5.58 -22.09 -1.65
CA THR A 28 -6.92 -21.53 -1.44
C THR A 28 -7.06 -21.21 0.04
N ALA A 29 -7.23 -19.93 0.39
CA ALA A 29 -7.68 -19.60 1.74
C ALA A 29 -9.15 -20.02 1.91
N SER A 30 -9.54 -20.39 3.13
CA SER A 30 -10.96 -20.56 3.45
C SER A 30 -11.63 -19.19 3.36
N ALA A 31 -12.72 -19.12 2.60
CA ALA A 31 -13.51 -17.90 2.45
C ALA A 31 -14.92 -18.11 2.98
N ASP A 32 -15.36 -17.15 3.78
CA ASP A 32 -16.76 -16.99 4.17
C ASP A 32 -17.53 -16.22 3.08
N THR A 33 -18.85 -16.32 3.16
CA THR A 33 -19.75 -15.44 2.41
C THR A 33 -20.11 -14.21 3.25
N VAL A 34 -20.10 -13.04 2.62
CA VAL A 34 -20.65 -11.81 3.18
C VAL A 34 -22.09 -11.65 2.72
N SER A 35 -22.95 -11.25 3.64
CA SER A 35 -24.39 -11.07 3.44
C SER A 35 -24.85 -9.71 3.96
N ASN A 36 -26.07 -9.29 3.60
CA ASN A 36 -26.70 -8.10 4.18
C ASN A 36 -26.77 -8.16 5.70
N GLY A 37 -27.02 -9.35 6.27
CA GLY A 37 -27.12 -9.52 7.71
C GLY A 37 -25.83 -9.22 8.46
N ASP A 38 -24.66 -9.38 7.81
CA ASP A 38 -23.37 -9.08 8.43
C ASP A 38 -23.24 -7.59 8.75
N PHE A 39 -23.66 -6.71 7.84
CA PHE A 39 -23.58 -5.27 8.06
C PHE A 39 -24.72 -4.71 8.94
N GLN A 40 -25.72 -5.54 9.26
CA GLN A 40 -26.73 -5.26 10.28
C GLN A 40 -26.27 -5.67 11.68
N ALA A 41 -25.23 -6.50 11.78
CA ALA A 41 -24.66 -6.87 13.06
C ALA A 41 -23.89 -5.70 13.68
N GLN A 42 -23.76 -5.73 15.01
CA GLN A 42 -22.88 -4.81 15.73
C GLN A 42 -21.43 -4.92 15.24
N SER A 43 -20.98 -6.13 14.90
CA SER A 43 -19.66 -6.34 14.33
C SER A 43 -19.56 -7.68 13.61
N PHE A 44 -18.61 -7.81 12.68
CA PHE A 44 -18.19 -9.09 12.11
C PHE A 44 -16.70 -9.09 11.76
N SER A 45 -16.13 -10.30 11.65
CA SER A 45 -14.73 -10.54 11.28
C SER A 45 -14.67 -11.77 10.39
N LYS A 46 -14.30 -11.59 9.11
CA LYS A 46 -14.36 -12.66 8.10
C LYS A 46 -13.21 -12.57 7.10
N VAL A 47 -12.78 -13.70 6.56
CA VAL A 47 -11.97 -13.75 5.33
C VAL A 47 -12.90 -14.02 4.17
N VAL A 48 -12.88 -13.16 3.15
CA VAL A 48 -13.88 -13.15 2.07
C VAL A 48 -13.18 -13.28 0.73
N ASP A 49 -13.64 -14.21 -0.12
CA ASP A 49 -13.25 -14.22 -1.54
C ASP A 49 -14.14 -13.29 -2.33
N TRP A 50 -13.59 -12.13 -2.65
CA TRP A 50 -14.33 -11.11 -3.34
C TRP A 50 -14.64 -11.43 -4.81
N TYR A 51 -13.86 -12.29 -5.47
CA TYR A 51 -14.21 -12.76 -6.82
C TYR A 51 -15.43 -13.69 -6.80
N SER A 52 -15.67 -14.39 -5.70
CA SER A 52 -16.91 -15.16 -5.56
C SER A 52 -18.12 -14.23 -5.50
N TYR A 53 -17.97 -13.08 -4.83
CA TYR A 53 -19.02 -12.07 -4.78
C TYR A 53 -19.21 -11.36 -6.13
N VAL A 54 -18.11 -10.93 -6.75
CA VAL A 54 -17.82 -10.97 -8.20
C VAL A 54 -18.87 -11.57 -9.11
N ARG A 55 -18.69 -12.87 -9.22
CA ARG A 55 -19.43 -13.77 -10.08
C ARG A 55 -20.93 -13.74 -9.74
N GLN A 56 -21.30 -13.65 -8.46
CA GLN A 56 -22.71 -13.55 -8.06
C GLN A 56 -23.37 -12.27 -8.59
N TYR A 57 -22.72 -11.12 -8.44
CA TYR A 57 -23.28 -9.87 -8.97
C TYR A 57 -23.37 -9.89 -10.49
N ALA A 58 -22.29 -10.32 -11.16
CA ALA A 58 -22.25 -10.36 -12.63
C ALA A 58 -23.39 -11.21 -13.19
N ALA A 59 -23.68 -12.35 -12.54
CA ALA A 59 -24.83 -13.19 -12.87
C ALA A 59 -26.17 -12.47 -12.64
N ALA A 60 -26.33 -11.75 -11.52
CA ALA A 60 -27.55 -11.01 -11.21
C ALA A 60 -27.84 -9.84 -12.17
N HIS A 61 -26.82 -9.31 -12.86
CA HIS A 61 -26.92 -8.11 -13.70
C HIS A 61 -26.61 -8.36 -15.18
N ASN A 62 -26.55 -9.63 -15.62
CA ASN A 62 -26.24 -10.02 -17.00
C ASN A 62 -24.89 -9.45 -17.52
N LEU A 63 -23.88 -9.37 -16.64
CA LEU A 63 -22.53 -8.95 -16.99
C LEU A 63 -21.62 -10.17 -17.17
N THR A 64 -20.53 -10.00 -17.92
CA THR A 64 -19.49 -11.04 -18.03
C THR A 64 -18.82 -11.23 -16.68
N ALA A 65 -18.94 -12.44 -16.12
CA ALA A 65 -18.30 -12.79 -14.86
C ALA A 65 -16.78 -12.94 -15.03
N PRO A 66 -15.98 -12.61 -14.00
CA PRO A 66 -14.55 -12.87 -14.03
C PRO A 66 -14.25 -14.38 -14.03
N PRO A 67 -13.06 -14.80 -14.52
CA PRO A 67 -12.65 -16.21 -14.54
C PRO A 67 -12.77 -16.89 -13.17
N THR A 68 -13.17 -18.16 -13.14
CA THR A 68 -13.39 -18.92 -11.88
C THR A 68 -12.12 -19.25 -11.12
N ASN A 69 -10.97 -19.21 -11.79
CA ASN A 69 -9.64 -19.44 -11.23
C ASN A 69 -8.99 -18.17 -10.66
N GLU A 70 -9.69 -17.03 -10.70
CA GLU A 70 -9.26 -15.79 -10.08
C GLU A 70 -9.94 -15.60 -8.71
N HIS A 71 -9.13 -15.23 -7.72
CA HIS A 71 -9.56 -15.07 -6.33
C HIS A 71 -8.88 -13.89 -5.65
N ALA A 72 -9.55 -13.30 -4.67
CA ALA A 72 -9.00 -12.23 -3.84
C ALA A 72 -9.55 -12.37 -2.43
N TYR A 73 -8.73 -12.92 -1.54
CA TYR A 73 -9.08 -13.16 -0.16
C TYR A 73 -8.70 -11.95 0.68
N ILE A 74 -9.69 -11.27 1.22
CA ILE A 74 -9.50 -10.09 2.07
C ILE A 74 -10.02 -10.39 3.46
N TYR A 75 -9.20 -10.15 4.47
CA TYR A 75 -9.62 -10.14 5.86
C TYR A 75 -10.33 -8.83 6.15
N THR A 76 -11.59 -8.94 6.55
CA THR A 76 -12.50 -7.81 6.71
C THR A 76 -13.03 -7.79 8.14
N ASN A 77 -12.94 -6.64 8.79
CA ASN A 77 -13.58 -6.39 10.08
C ASN A 77 -14.54 -5.22 9.95
N PHE A 78 -15.71 -5.35 10.57
CA PHE A 78 -16.71 -4.30 10.61
C PHE A 78 -17.16 -4.10 12.05
N VAL A 79 -17.36 -2.83 12.42
CA VAL A 79 -17.90 -2.40 13.72
C VAL A 79 -18.98 -1.37 13.43
N ASN A 80 -20.12 -1.48 14.10
CA ASN A 80 -21.28 -0.58 14.00
C ASN A 80 -21.86 -0.37 15.41
N VAL A 81 -21.38 0.67 16.09
CA VAL A 81 -21.71 0.92 17.49
C VAL A 81 -22.06 2.39 17.66
N GLY A 82 -23.29 2.64 18.10
CA GLY A 82 -23.72 3.98 18.50
C GLY A 82 -23.62 5.05 17.40
N GLY A 83 -23.81 4.69 16.13
CA GLY A 83 -23.66 5.63 15.01
C GLY A 83 -22.22 5.84 14.51
N PHE A 84 -21.23 5.18 15.13
CA PHE A 84 -19.88 5.04 14.60
C PHE A 84 -19.74 3.71 13.86
N GLN A 85 -19.22 3.77 12.64
CA GLN A 85 -18.96 2.60 11.81
C GLN A 85 -17.47 2.56 11.46
N LEU A 86 -16.85 1.38 11.58
CA LEU A 86 -15.50 1.13 11.10
C LEU A 86 -15.49 -0.08 10.18
N PHE A 87 -14.77 0.01 9.07
CA PHE A 87 -14.51 -1.10 8.18
C PHE A 87 -13.02 -1.21 7.89
N TYR A 88 -12.43 -2.35 8.19
CA TYR A 88 -11.06 -2.67 7.89
C TYR A 88 -11.00 -3.69 6.76
N ALA A 89 -10.05 -3.52 5.83
CA ALA A 89 -9.74 -4.44 4.76
C ALA A 89 -8.23 -4.68 4.66
N GLY A 90 -7.82 -5.93 4.82
CA GLY A 90 -6.43 -6.37 4.63
C GLY A 90 -6.32 -7.55 3.66
N LEU A 91 -5.43 -7.47 2.67
CA LEU A 91 -5.22 -8.57 1.72
C LEU A 91 -4.59 -9.78 2.43
N VAL A 92 -5.26 -10.94 2.36
CA VAL A 92 -4.71 -12.23 2.80
C VAL A 92 -3.86 -12.79 1.67
N ASN A 93 -4.47 -13.06 0.51
CA ASN A 93 -3.77 -13.38 -0.73
C ASN A 93 -4.70 -13.19 -1.94
N ALA A 94 -4.15 -13.22 -3.14
CA ALA A 94 -4.90 -13.20 -4.39
C ALA A 94 -4.37 -14.25 -5.37
N THR A 95 -5.24 -14.78 -6.23
CA THR A 95 -4.90 -15.74 -7.28
C THR A 95 -5.24 -15.19 -8.65
N HIS A 96 -4.33 -15.33 -9.62
CA HIS A 96 -4.59 -15.07 -11.03
C HIS A 96 -3.68 -15.85 -11.95
N ASN A 97 -4.25 -16.36 -13.04
CA ASN A 97 -3.56 -17.25 -13.97
C ASN A 97 -2.82 -18.40 -13.26
N GLY A 98 -3.39 -18.89 -12.15
CA GLY A 98 -2.80 -19.97 -11.34
C GLY A 98 -1.65 -19.56 -10.42
N MET A 99 -1.29 -18.28 -10.35
CA MET A 99 -0.31 -17.77 -9.39
C MET A 99 -0.99 -17.16 -8.17
N VAL A 100 -0.50 -17.53 -6.98
CA VAL A 100 -0.93 -16.95 -5.71
C VAL A 100 0.08 -15.88 -5.29
N VAL A 101 -0.42 -14.71 -4.92
CA VAL A 101 0.38 -13.59 -4.43
C VAL A 101 -0.10 -13.13 -3.06
N THR A 102 0.85 -12.93 -2.15
CA THR A 102 0.63 -12.34 -0.83
C THR A 102 1.43 -11.05 -0.73
N VAL A 103 0.75 -9.91 -0.67
CA VAL A 103 1.39 -8.59 -0.54
C VAL A 103 0.75 -7.79 0.58
N PRO A 104 1.53 -7.03 1.37
CA PRO A 104 0.96 -6.17 2.40
C PRO A 104 0.11 -5.05 1.80
N LEU A 105 -1.20 -5.12 2.04
CA LEU A 105 -2.17 -4.10 1.67
C LEU A 105 -3.19 -4.02 2.79
N GLN A 106 -3.29 -2.85 3.43
CA GLN A 106 -4.20 -2.62 4.55
C GLN A 106 -4.77 -1.21 4.53
N THR A 107 -6.08 -1.15 4.75
CA THR A 107 -6.85 0.09 4.82
C THR A 107 -7.93 -0.05 5.87
N PHE A 108 -8.23 1.03 6.58
CA PHE A 108 -9.48 1.15 7.33
C PHE A 108 -10.25 2.40 6.93
N PHE A 109 -11.57 2.34 7.09
CA PHE A 109 -12.52 3.43 6.91
C PHE A 109 -13.30 3.60 8.19
N GLU A 110 -13.66 4.84 8.46
CA GLU A 110 -14.62 5.16 9.50
C GLU A 110 -15.72 5.99 8.88
N HIS A 111 -16.95 5.75 9.28
CA HIS A 111 -18.11 6.53 8.89
C HIS A 111 -18.93 6.88 10.12
N TYR A 112 -19.27 8.15 10.24
CA TYR A 112 -20.01 8.67 11.39
C TYR A 112 -20.57 10.06 11.08
N LYS A 113 -21.48 10.50 11.95
CA LYS A 113 -21.84 11.92 12.04
C LYS A 113 -20.91 12.62 13.00
N THR A 114 -20.36 13.77 12.61
CA THR A 114 -19.59 14.65 13.51
C THR A 114 -20.43 15.15 14.69
N VAL A 115 -19.80 15.84 15.64
CA VAL A 115 -20.52 16.52 16.74
C VAL A 115 -21.47 17.60 16.21
N GLY A 116 -21.11 18.28 15.11
CA GLY A 116 -22.00 19.21 14.39
C GLY A 116 -23.02 18.53 13.46
N GLY A 117 -23.06 17.20 13.40
CA GLY A 117 -24.09 16.42 12.69
C GLY A 117 -23.82 16.13 11.21
N LYS A 118 -22.61 16.39 10.72
CA LYS A 118 -22.21 16.18 9.31
C LYS A 118 -21.81 14.74 9.05
N ASP A 119 -22.24 14.16 7.94
CA ASP A 119 -21.80 12.82 7.51
C ASP A 119 -20.37 12.88 6.98
N VAL A 120 -19.51 12.06 7.58
CA VAL A 120 -18.07 12.02 7.35
C VAL A 120 -17.62 10.61 7.08
N ILE A 121 -16.69 10.48 6.14
CA ILE A 121 -15.86 9.29 5.97
C ILE A 121 -14.40 9.67 6.13
N THR A 122 -13.69 8.97 7.01
CA THR A 122 -12.22 9.01 7.09
C THR A 122 -11.65 7.70 6.57
N ALA A 123 -10.46 7.74 6.00
CA ALA A 123 -9.75 6.58 5.52
C ALA A 123 -8.25 6.71 5.76
N SER A 124 -7.62 5.63 6.19
CA SER A 124 -6.16 5.53 6.30
C SER A 124 -5.66 4.26 5.64
N SER A 125 -4.55 4.35 4.91
CA SER A 125 -4.02 3.24 4.10
C SER A 125 -2.50 3.16 4.15
N PHE A 126 -1.98 1.94 4.27
CA PHE A 126 -0.56 1.66 4.15
C PHE A 126 -0.11 1.74 2.68
N LEU A 127 0.94 2.52 2.40
CA LEU A 127 1.50 2.66 1.05
C LEU A 127 2.71 1.73 0.84
N SER A 128 3.76 1.89 1.66
CA SER A 128 5.03 1.17 1.48
C SER A 128 5.95 1.31 2.69
N LEU A 129 6.91 0.39 2.79
CA LEU A 129 8.13 0.59 3.55
C LEU A 129 9.17 1.26 2.65
N VAL A 130 9.89 2.24 3.17
CA VAL A 130 10.94 2.94 2.43
C VAL A 130 12.21 2.95 3.26
N SER A 131 13.35 2.79 2.61
CA SER A 131 14.65 2.85 3.25
C SER A 131 15.39 3.99 2.62
N PHE A 132 16.07 4.76 3.44
CA PHE A 132 16.74 5.95 2.97
C PHE A 132 18.10 6.09 3.61
N LYS A 133 18.97 6.74 2.86
CA LYS A 133 20.26 7.17 3.34
C LYS A 133 20.37 8.66 3.08
N GLU A 134 20.63 9.36 4.17
CA GLU A 134 20.82 10.80 4.22
C GLU A 134 22.05 11.27 3.45
N ASN A 135 21.94 12.50 2.96
CA ASN A 135 23.04 13.23 2.36
C ASN A 135 23.52 14.33 3.34
N SER A 136 24.54 15.11 2.97
CA SER A 136 25.07 16.16 3.85
C SER A 136 24.24 17.44 3.90
N THR A 137 23.15 17.51 3.13
CA THR A 137 22.32 18.68 2.87
C THR A 137 20.83 18.36 2.99
N ASP A 138 20.47 17.50 3.95
CA ASP A 138 19.09 17.08 4.17
C ASP A 138 18.22 18.28 4.56
N ILE A 139 17.07 18.35 3.90
CA ILE A 139 16.04 19.34 4.18
C ILE A 139 15.29 18.92 5.44
N TYR A 140 15.10 17.60 5.62
CA TYR A 140 14.40 17.01 6.75
C TYR A 140 15.26 15.94 7.44
N PRO A 141 16.12 16.34 8.40
CA PRO A 141 16.94 15.38 9.13
C PRO A 141 16.11 14.26 9.76
N ASN A 142 16.63 13.04 9.66
CA ASN A 142 16.03 11.79 10.13
C ASN A 142 14.71 11.40 9.43
N SER A 143 14.43 11.94 8.25
CA SER A 143 13.25 11.62 7.45
C SER A 143 13.57 11.65 5.95
N PRO A 144 13.06 10.72 5.13
CA PRO A 144 13.44 10.64 3.72
C PRO A 144 12.98 11.88 2.95
N ASP A 145 13.89 12.52 2.21
CA ASP A 145 13.57 13.64 1.32
C ASP A 145 14.16 13.52 -0.10
N LYS A 146 13.82 14.46 -0.98
CA LYS A 146 14.19 14.39 -2.39
C LYS A 146 15.70 14.44 -2.66
N ASN A 147 16.52 14.88 -1.71
CA ASN A 147 17.97 14.89 -1.82
C ASN A 147 18.59 13.54 -1.41
N ASP A 148 17.83 12.68 -0.73
CA ASP A 148 18.31 11.42 -0.20
C ASP A 148 18.43 10.31 -1.24
N GLU A 149 19.19 9.29 -0.87
CA GLU A 149 19.11 8.03 -1.55
C GLU A 149 17.97 7.17 -0.98
N ILE A 150 16.81 7.19 -1.65
CA ILE A 150 15.60 6.50 -1.20
C ILE A 150 15.35 5.24 -2.02
N TYR A 151 14.94 4.19 -1.33
CA TYR A 151 14.54 2.91 -1.88
C TYR A 151 13.13 2.56 -1.38
N ALA A 152 12.18 2.37 -2.29
CA ALA A 152 10.84 1.90 -1.97
C ALA A 152 10.77 0.38 -2.03
N SER A 153 10.14 -0.20 -1.02
CA SER A 153 9.89 -1.63 -0.91
C SER A 153 8.61 -2.01 -1.65
N PHE A 154 8.73 -3.03 -2.50
CA PHE A 154 7.61 -3.65 -3.16
C PHE A 154 7.63 -5.16 -2.89
N SER A 155 6.67 -5.63 -2.08
CA SER A 155 6.48 -7.07 -1.90
C SER A 155 5.97 -7.66 -3.20
N LEU A 156 6.71 -8.60 -3.79
CA LEU A 156 6.25 -9.26 -5.02
C LEU A 156 5.22 -10.36 -4.72
N GLY A 157 5.25 -10.92 -3.51
CA GLY A 157 4.32 -11.97 -3.09
C GLY A 157 4.46 -13.28 -3.85
N VAL A 158 5.48 -13.46 -4.69
CA VAL A 158 5.74 -14.66 -5.49
C VAL A 158 6.96 -15.43 -4.97
N ASN A 159 7.09 -16.70 -5.35
CA ASN A 159 8.29 -17.49 -5.05
C ASN A 159 9.45 -17.09 -5.97
N LEU A 160 10.58 -16.70 -5.38
CA LEU A 160 11.74 -16.21 -6.12
C LEU A 160 12.92 -17.18 -6.15
N ALA A 161 12.70 -18.47 -5.85
CA ALA A 161 13.75 -19.50 -5.83
C ALA A 161 14.57 -19.57 -7.15
N ALA A 162 13.94 -19.28 -8.29
CA ALA A 162 14.61 -19.28 -9.59
C ALA A 162 15.57 -18.09 -9.80
N LEU A 163 15.46 -17.01 -9.02
CA LEU A 163 16.36 -15.85 -9.07
C LEU A 163 17.63 -16.07 -8.26
N THR A 164 17.51 -16.76 -7.13
CA THR A 164 18.57 -16.85 -6.12
C THR A 164 19.44 -18.09 -6.27
N GLY A 165 18.98 -19.11 -7.01
CA GLY A 165 19.67 -20.40 -7.10
C GLY A 165 19.73 -21.16 -5.76
N HIS A 166 19.08 -20.63 -4.73
CA HIS A 166 19.07 -21.18 -3.38
C HIS A 166 17.78 -21.98 -3.13
N PRO A 167 17.84 -23.10 -2.38
CA PRO A 167 16.70 -23.96 -2.09
C PRO A 167 15.66 -23.35 -1.14
N VAL A 168 15.83 -22.09 -0.72
CA VAL A 168 14.89 -21.44 0.19
C VAL A 168 13.68 -20.93 -0.60
N THR A 169 12.53 -21.53 -0.32
CA THR A 169 11.24 -21.16 -0.88
C THR A 169 10.76 -19.85 -0.21
N TYR A 170 11.12 -18.71 -0.82
CA TYR A 170 10.74 -17.38 -0.34
C TYR A 170 9.26 -17.07 -0.67
N VAL A 171 8.32 -17.72 0.00
CA VAL A 171 6.87 -17.50 -0.21
C VAL A 171 6.29 -16.72 0.96
N ALA A 172 5.76 -15.55 0.65
CA ALA A 172 5.05 -14.73 1.63
C ALA A 172 3.73 -15.40 2.04
N THR A 173 3.47 -15.43 3.34
CA THR A 173 2.21 -15.92 3.90
C THR A 173 1.55 -14.86 4.76
N SER A 174 0.26 -15.01 4.99
CA SER A 174 -0.53 -14.12 5.85
C SER A 174 -1.24 -14.93 6.94
N GLN A 175 -1.36 -14.37 8.13
CA GLN A 175 -2.08 -14.94 9.25
C GLN A 175 -2.99 -13.86 9.86
N VAL A 176 -4.28 -14.17 9.96
CA VAL A 176 -5.27 -13.32 10.63
C VAL A 176 -5.26 -13.59 12.13
N THR A 177 -5.34 -12.54 12.93
CA THR A 177 -5.81 -12.61 14.32
C THR A 177 -7.27 -12.14 14.29
N PRO A 178 -8.24 -13.06 14.50
CA PRO A 178 -9.67 -12.72 14.49
C PRO A 178 -9.99 -11.58 15.45
N MET A 179 -11.00 -10.78 15.09
CA MET A 179 -11.46 -9.72 15.98
C MET A 179 -11.99 -10.29 17.30
N THR A 180 -11.57 -9.69 18.40
CA THR A 180 -12.15 -9.91 19.72
C THR A 180 -12.88 -8.64 20.16
N THR A 181 -13.93 -8.81 20.97
CA THR A 181 -14.76 -7.72 21.49
C THR A 181 -14.87 -7.85 23.01
N SER A 182 -14.80 -6.74 23.72
CA SER A 182 -15.07 -6.67 25.17
C SER A 182 -16.53 -6.94 25.51
N SER A 183 -16.80 -7.26 26.79
CA SER A 183 -18.16 -7.54 27.27
C SER A 183 -19.12 -6.36 27.18
N ASP A 184 -18.61 -5.12 27.21
CA ASP A 184 -19.39 -3.90 27.04
C ASP A 184 -19.67 -3.57 25.56
N GLY A 185 -19.04 -4.28 24.62
CA GLY A 185 -19.20 -4.04 23.19
C GLY A 185 -18.55 -2.75 22.68
N LEU A 186 -17.63 -2.16 23.44
CA LEU A 186 -16.98 -0.87 23.13
C LEU A 186 -15.49 -0.97 22.78
N HIS A 187 -14.86 -2.12 23.03
CA HIS A 187 -13.45 -2.34 22.72
C HIS A 187 -13.27 -3.53 21.76
N PHE A 188 -12.48 -3.32 20.71
CA PHE A 188 -12.24 -4.30 19.67
C PHE A 188 -10.74 -4.40 19.37
N THR A 189 -10.23 -5.63 19.19
CA THR A 189 -8.83 -5.82 18.74
C THR A 189 -8.75 -6.87 17.65
N TRP A 190 -7.93 -6.60 16.63
CA TRP A 190 -7.65 -7.53 15.52
C TRP A 190 -6.26 -7.28 14.95
N ALA A 191 -5.73 -8.24 14.18
CA ALA A 191 -4.47 -8.06 13.50
C ALA A 191 -4.38 -8.86 12.20
N LEU A 192 -3.45 -8.45 11.34
CA LEU A 192 -3.04 -9.21 10.16
C LEU A 192 -1.51 -9.19 10.09
N LYS A 193 -0.94 -10.39 10.17
CA LYS A 193 0.50 -10.65 10.10
C LYS A 193 0.87 -11.18 8.73
N TYR A 194 1.85 -10.56 8.09
CA TYR A 194 2.55 -11.14 6.96
C TYR A 194 3.87 -11.74 7.43
N SER A 195 4.24 -12.91 6.93
CA SER A 195 5.50 -13.58 7.24
C SER A 195 6.26 -13.94 5.98
N ASN A 196 7.58 -14.08 6.09
CA ASN A 196 8.48 -14.40 4.97
C ASN A 196 8.32 -13.44 3.79
N LEU A 197 8.16 -12.15 4.10
CA LEU A 197 7.94 -11.12 3.10
C LEU A 197 9.16 -10.94 2.23
N ASN A 198 9.00 -11.28 0.95
CA ASN A 198 9.99 -11.09 -0.08
C ASN A 198 9.70 -9.75 -0.78
N ALA A 199 10.67 -8.84 -0.78
CA ALA A 199 10.48 -7.51 -1.31
C ALA A 199 11.64 -7.10 -2.22
N ILE A 200 11.28 -6.49 -3.34
CA ILE A 200 12.21 -5.78 -4.20
C ILE A 200 12.31 -4.33 -3.74
N TRP A 201 13.53 -3.80 -3.76
CA TRP A 201 13.83 -2.43 -3.41
C TRP A 201 14.24 -1.65 -4.66
N TRP A 202 13.40 -0.68 -5.04
CA TRP A 202 13.65 0.20 -6.19
C TRP A 202 14.10 1.56 -5.70
N LYS A 203 15.14 2.10 -6.35
CA LYS A 203 15.54 3.48 -6.10
C LYS A 203 14.46 4.41 -6.62
N ILE A 204 14.03 5.33 -5.77
CA ILE A 204 13.04 6.36 -6.10
C ILE A 204 13.58 7.73 -5.72
N ASN A 205 12.90 8.75 -6.24
CA ASN A 205 13.04 10.12 -5.80
C ASN A 205 11.63 10.75 -5.72
N PRO A 206 11.23 11.21 -4.53
CA PRO A 206 9.91 11.79 -4.31
C PRO A 206 9.93 13.32 -4.52
N ASP A 207 10.62 13.84 -5.55
CA ASP A 207 10.50 15.26 -5.91
C ASP A 207 9.07 15.55 -6.40
N PRO A 208 8.33 16.48 -5.76
CA PRO A 208 6.97 16.84 -6.16
C PRO A 208 6.83 17.28 -7.62
N LEU A 209 7.87 17.91 -8.19
CA LEU A 209 7.83 18.45 -9.54
C LEU A 209 8.11 17.40 -10.61
N ALA A 210 8.84 16.35 -10.26
CA ALA A 210 9.27 15.31 -11.18
C ALA A 210 9.57 14.00 -10.43
N PRO A 211 8.56 13.33 -9.86
CA PRO A 211 8.77 12.10 -9.14
C PRO A 211 9.25 11.02 -10.10
N TRP A 212 10.32 10.32 -9.73
CA TRP A 212 10.90 9.29 -10.59
C TRP A 212 11.29 8.05 -9.81
N TRP A 213 11.48 6.97 -10.56
CA TRP A 213 12.04 5.71 -10.08
C TRP A 213 13.07 5.24 -11.11
N ASP A 214 14.12 4.55 -10.65
CA ASP A 214 15.11 4.03 -11.60
C ASP A 214 14.49 2.89 -12.38
N GLN A 215 13.96 3.16 -13.58
CA GLN A 215 13.32 2.16 -14.43
C GLN A 215 14.24 1.03 -14.94
N ASN A 216 15.57 1.14 -14.76
CA ASN A 216 16.51 0.22 -15.38
C ASN A 216 16.65 -1.09 -14.62
N ALA A 217 16.76 -1.03 -13.29
CA ALA A 217 16.92 -2.22 -12.47
C ALA A 217 16.59 -1.98 -10.98
N PRO A 218 16.00 -2.97 -10.31
CA PRO A 218 15.92 -2.96 -8.86
C PRO A 218 17.33 -3.00 -8.24
N ARG A 219 17.44 -2.49 -7.02
CA ARG A 219 18.72 -2.33 -6.33
C ARG A 219 19.00 -3.43 -5.33
N GLY A 220 17.96 -3.89 -4.68
CA GLY A 220 18.04 -4.99 -3.73
C GLY A 220 16.85 -5.91 -3.85
N PHE A 221 17.07 -7.14 -3.43
CA PHE A 221 16.01 -8.07 -3.06
C PHE A 221 16.22 -8.45 -1.60
N ALA A 222 15.17 -8.40 -0.79
CA ALA A 222 15.28 -8.67 0.64
C ALA A 222 14.17 -9.55 1.16
N GLN A 223 14.46 -10.25 2.27
CA GLN A 223 13.46 -10.93 3.06
C GLN A 223 13.39 -10.32 4.47
N TYR A 224 12.17 -10.05 4.93
CA TYR A 224 11.87 -9.68 6.30
C TYR A 224 11.01 -10.77 6.93
N ASN A 225 11.26 -11.09 8.20
CA ASN A 225 10.54 -12.20 8.85
C ASN A 225 9.06 -11.89 9.10
N GLU A 226 8.70 -10.62 9.35
CA GLU A 226 7.30 -10.21 9.46
C GLU A 226 7.02 -8.76 9.05
N LEU A 227 5.75 -8.51 8.74
CA LEU A 227 5.12 -7.20 8.84
C LEU A 227 3.74 -7.43 9.45
N THR A 228 3.54 -6.96 10.67
CA THR A 228 2.28 -7.18 11.40
C THR A 228 1.61 -5.84 11.65
N PHE A 229 0.32 -5.77 11.39
CA PHE A 229 -0.50 -4.60 11.69
C PHE A 229 -1.51 -5.02 12.75
N ASN A 230 -1.49 -4.32 13.88
CA ASN A 230 -2.40 -4.55 15.00
C ASN A 230 -3.27 -3.31 15.18
N TYR A 231 -4.53 -3.54 15.49
CA TYR A 231 -5.53 -2.51 15.69
C TYR A 231 -6.23 -2.74 17.01
N ALA A 232 -6.41 -1.65 17.77
CA ALA A 232 -7.24 -1.62 18.96
C ALA A 232 -8.17 -0.42 18.88
N LEU A 233 -9.46 -0.67 18.74
CA LEU A 233 -10.51 0.34 18.72
C LEU A 233 -11.13 0.45 20.11
N ALA A 234 -11.26 1.67 20.62
CA ALA A 234 -12.01 2.01 21.82
C ALA A 234 -13.06 3.07 21.47
N ILE A 235 -14.33 2.78 21.74
CA ILE A 235 -15.44 3.70 21.49
C ILE A 235 -15.95 4.23 22.83
N ASP A 236 -15.92 5.55 23.01
CA ASP A 236 -16.43 6.22 24.20
C ASP A 236 -17.55 7.20 23.83
N PRO A 237 -18.82 6.77 23.99
CA PRO A 237 -19.98 7.62 23.74
C PRO A 237 -20.06 8.83 24.67
N ALA A 238 -19.47 8.78 25.88
CA ALA A 238 -19.55 9.89 26.84
C ALA A 238 -18.63 11.04 26.42
N SER A 239 -17.41 10.73 25.97
CA SER A 239 -16.49 11.73 25.41
C SER A 239 -16.76 12.06 23.94
N LYS A 240 -17.68 11.33 23.28
CA LYS A 240 -18.00 11.48 21.85
C LYS A 240 -16.81 11.17 20.94
N THR A 241 -16.00 10.19 21.34
CA THR A 241 -14.78 9.81 20.60
C THR A 241 -14.71 8.31 20.33
N ALA A 242 -14.14 7.96 19.18
CA ALA A 242 -13.69 6.61 18.90
C ALA A 242 -12.19 6.66 18.56
N THR A 243 -11.37 5.96 19.34
CA THR A 243 -9.92 5.97 19.18
C THR A 243 -9.44 4.62 18.64
N LEU A 244 -8.80 4.64 17.48
CA LEU A 244 -8.14 3.50 16.87
C LEU A 244 -6.62 3.62 17.07
N THR A 245 -6.09 2.83 18.00
CA THR A 245 -4.64 2.66 18.17
C THR A 245 -4.13 1.68 17.13
N THR A 246 -3.15 2.13 16.36
CA THR A 246 -2.40 1.26 15.43
C THR A 246 -1.08 0.83 16.05
N THR A 247 -0.58 -0.35 15.69
CA THR A 247 0.76 -0.83 16.04
C THR A 247 1.33 -1.75 14.95
N TYR A 248 2.39 -1.28 14.30
CA TYR A 248 3.12 -1.99 13.27
C TYR A 248 4.30 -2.70 13.91
N THR A 249 4.49 -3.94 13.52
CA THR A 249 5.73 -4.67 13.77
C THR A 249 6.42 -4.89 12.45
N ILE A 250 7.58 -4.30 12.28
CA ILE A 250 8.44 -4.54 11.11
C ILE A 250 9.51 -5.51 11.55
N GLY A 251 9.51 -6.66 10.92
CA GLY A 251 10.43 -7.74 11.18
C GLY A 251 11.87 -7.44 10.78
N ARG A 252 12.81 -8.23 11.31
CA ARG A 252 14.21 -8.14 10.92
C ARG A 252 14.40 -8.57 9.46
N MET A 253 15.39 -8.00 8.81
CA MET A 253 15.90 -8.53 7.55
C MET A 253 16.68 -9.81 7.80
N THR A 254 16.28 -10.91 7.14
CA THR A 254 17.00 -12.18 7.19
C THR A 254 18.00 -12.30 6.04
N ASP A 255 17.63 -11.75 4.89
CA ASP A 255 18.37 -11.86 3.64
C ASP A 255 18.33 -10.54 2.88
N LEU A 256 19.46 -10.18 2.27
CA LEU A 256 19.59 -9.05 1.35
C LEU A 256 20.51 -9.43 0.19
N TYR A 257 19.98 -9.42 -1.02
CA TYR A 257 20.71 -9.62 -2.26
C TYR A 257 20.95 -8.26 -2.90
N LEU A 258 22.21 -7.90 -3.11
CA LEU A 258 22.61 -6.67 -3.77
C LEU A 258 22.72 -6.91 -5.27
N LEU A 259 21.73 -6.44 -6.04
CA LEU A 259 21.60 -6.77 -7.45
C LEU A 259 22.52 -5.94 -8.36
N THR A 260 23.12 -4.88 -7.82
CA THR A 260 24.04 -3.99 -8.55
C THR A 260 25.51 -4.35 -8.40
N THR A 261 25.86 -5.29 -7.53
CA THR A 261 27.24 -5.75 -7.37
C THR A 261 27.60 -6.75 -8.49
N SER A 262 28.87 -6.78 -8.87
CA SER A 262 29.41 -7.75 -9.83
C SER A 262 30.59 -8.48 -9.17
N PRO A 263 30.42 -9.77 -8.79
CA PRO A 263 29.20 -10.56 -8.86
C PRO A 263 28.13 -10.11 -7.85
N VAL A 264 26.87 -10.50 -8.08
CA VAL A 264 25.78 -10.30 -7.12
C VAL A 264 26.12 -10.98 -5.80
N THR A 265 25.87 -10.27 -4.70
CA THR A 265 26.18 -10.73 -3.34
C THR A 265 24.93 -10.87 -2.50
N HIS A 266 24.86 -11.93 -1.71
CA HIS A 266 23.83 -12.23 -0.72
C HIS A 266 24.38 -12.00 0.67
N LEU A 267 23.70 -11.19 1.48
CA LEU A 267 24.02 -10.93 2.88
C LEU A 267 22.94 -11.54 3.76
N ASN A 268 23.35 -12.22 4.82
CA ASN A 268 22.47 -12.68 5.90
C ASN A 268 23.17 -12.44 7.25
N SER A 269 22.63 -12.99 8.35
CA SER A 269 23.21 -12.81 9.70
C SER A 269 24.61 -13.42 9.87
N THR A 270 24.99 -14.39 9.03
CA THR A 270 26.23 -15.19 9.16
C THR A 270 27.36 -14.74 8.23
N GLY A 271 27.08 -13.84 7.27
CA GLY A 271 28.09 -13.20 6.44
C GLY A 271 27.57 -12.74 5.07
N THR A 272 28.52 -12.51 4.15
CA THR A 272 28.25 -12.28 2.73
C THR A 272 28.65 -13.51 1.90
N TYR A 273 27.85 -13.81 0.89
CA TYR A 273 27.93 -14.98 0.03
C TYR A 273 27.80 -14.57 -1.44
N TYR A 274 28.44 -15.32 -2.34
CA TYR A 274 28.12 -15.28 -3.76
C TYR A 274 26.83 -16.08 -4.02
N LEU A 275 26.16 -15.85 -5.16
CA LEU A 275 24.94 -16.57 -5.53
C LEU A 275 25.09 -18.10 -5.62
N ASN A 276 26.32 -18.62 -5.76
CA ASN A 276 26.58 -20.05 -5.71
C ASN A 276 26.68 -20.59 -4.26
N GLY A 277 26.38 -19.77 -3.25
CA GLY A 277 26.47 -20.12 -1.82
C GLY A 277 27.88 -20.08 -1.23
N THR A 278 28.92 -19.75 -2.02
CA THR A 278 30.29 -19.66 -1.50
C THR A 278 30.42 -18.41 -0.63
N LYS A 279 30.86 -18.58 0.62
CA LYS A 279 31.10 -17.46 1.54
C LYS A 279 32.25 -16.59 1.04
N VAL A 280 32.06 -15.28 1.08
CA VAL A 280 33.13 -14.31 0.81
C VAL A 280 34.07 -14.26 2.02
N THR A 281 35.33 -14.62 1.81
CA THR A 281 36.35 -14.75 2.87
C THR A 281 37.29 -13.55 2.99
N ALA A 282 37.06 -12.49 2.21
CA ALA A 282 37.87 -11.28 2.30
C ALA A 282 37.79 -10.68 3.73
N PRO A 283 38.90 -10.16 4.28
CA PRO A 283 38.89 -9.50 5.59
C PRO A 283 37.82 -8.39 5.66
N ASN A 284 37.19 -8.23 6.82
CA ASN A 284 36.16 -7.21 7.09
C ASN A 284 34.92 -7.28 6.18
N THR A 285 34.62 -8.45 5.62
CA THR A 285 33.37 -8.66 4.88
C THR A 285 32.17 -8.61 5.85
N PRO A 286 31.21 -7.70 5.65
CA PRO A 286 30.12 -7.52 6.61
C PRO A 286 29.07 -8.62 6.50
N ASN A 287 28.33 -8.86 7.59
CA ASN A 287 27.01 -9.48 7.52
C ASN A 287 25.94 -8.42 7.17
N ILE A 288 24.68 -8.82 7.03
CA ILE A 288 23.59 -7.90 6.66
C ILE A 288 23.47 -6.67 7.58
N TYR A 289 23.53 -6.87 8.90
CA TYR A 289 23.34 -5.80 9.88
C TYR A 289 24.53 -4.84 9.89
N GLN A 290 25.75 -5.36 9.81
CA GLN A 290 26.97 -4.57 9.68
C GLN A 290 26.95 -3.75 8.39
N TYR A 291 26.47 -4.32 7.28
CA TYR A 291 26.36 -3.60 6.01
C TYR A 291 25.36 -2.44 6.11
N LEU A 292 24.14 -2.69 6.61
CA LEU A 292 23.10 -1.67 6.72
C LEU A 292 23.52 -0.53 7.68
N GLN A 293 24.15 -0.88 8.80
CA GLN A 293 24.68 0.09 9.76
C GLN A 293 25.83 0.91 9.18
N ALA A 294 26.82 0.27 8.54
CA ALA A 294 27.95 0.97 7.92
C ALA A 294 27.53 1.88 6.76
N LYS A 295 26.42 1.55 6.08
CA LYS A 295 25.80 2.38 5.04
C LYS A 295 24.82 3.42 5.60
N GLN A 296 24.55 3.39 6.90
CA GLN A 296 23.62 4.29 7.60
C GLN A 296 22.20 4.27 7.02
N PHE A 297 21.73 3.08 6.62
CA PHE A 297 20.35 2.92 6.16
C PHE A 297 19.36 3.05 7.31
N LYS A 298 18.35 3.90 7.08
CA LYS A 298 17.19 4.12 7.93
C LYS A 298 15.96 3.51 7.29
N LEU A 299 14.88 3.41 8.04
CA LEU A 299 13.60 2.87 7.56
C LEU A 299 12.47 3.85 7.87
N SER A 300 11.49 3.93 7.00
CA SER A 300 10.22 4.61 7.26
C SER A 300 9.03 3.79 6.77
N VAL A 301 7.89 4.00 7.40
CA VAL A 301 6.57 3.59 6.91
C VAL A 301 5.91 4.80 6.27
N VAL A 302 5.33 4.63 5.09
CA VAL A 302 4.54 5.65 4.40
C VAL A 302 3.08 5.28 4.44
N LEU A 303 2.24 6.21 4.86
CA LEU A 303 0.80 6.05 5.02
C LEU A 303 0.06 7.24 4.44
N ALA A 304 -1.21 7.03 4.13
CA ALA A 304 -2.10 8.04 3.58
C ALA A 304 -3.31 8.26 4.46
N ASN A 305 -3.77 9.51 4.56
CA ASN A 305 -5.04 9.85 5.17
C ASN A 305 -5.94 10.62 4.20
N LYS A 306 -7.24 10.38 4.34
CA LYS A 306 -8.30 11.11 3.64
C LYS A 306 -9.49 11.31 4.55
N ALA A 307 -10.12 12.46 4.46
CA ALA A 307 -11.44 12.76 4.94
C ALA A 307 -12.34 13.20 3.77
N ILE A 308 -13.59 12.74 3.82
CA ILE A 308 -14.65 13.12 2.91
C ILE A 308 -15.83 13.57 3.76
N ILE A 309 -16.39 14.71 3.39
CA ILE A 309 -17.55 15.29 4.06
C ILE A 309 -18.53 15.78 3.00
N ALA A 310 -19.83 15.58 3.25
CA ALA A 310 -20.86 16.02 2.32
C ALA A 310 -20.95 17.54 2.29
N SER A 311 -20.83 18.16 1.11
CA SER A 311 -21.08 19.60 0.89
C SER A 311 -20.21 20.59 1.67
N HIS A 312 -19.10 20.13 2.26
CA HIS A 312 -18.15 20.97 3.01
C HIS A 312 -16.71 20.75 2.52
N ALA A 313 -15.84 21.75 2.73
CA ALA A 313 -14.40 21.56 2.59
C ALA A 313 -13.80 21.03 3.91
N VAL A 314 -12.68 20.32 3.80
CA VAL A 314 -11.87 19.90 4.94
C VAL A 314 -10.60 20.72 5.02
N ALA A 315 -10.10 20.94 6.23
CA ALA A 315 -8.80 21.52 6.50
C ALA A 315 -8.10 20.71 7.59
N ASP A 316 -6.85 20.32 7.31
CA ASP A 316 -5.98 19.64 8.25
C ASP A 316 -5.00 20.65 8.86
N LYS A 317 -4.86 20.61 10.18
CA LYS A 317 -3.99 21.54 10.92
C LYS A 317 -3.17 20.81 11.96
N ASP A 318 -1.93 21.25 12.15
CA ASP A 318 -1.12 20.83 13.28
C ASP A 318 -1.58 21.51 14.59
N ASP A 319 -0.96 21.15 15.71
CA ASP A 319 -1.30 21.73 17.02
C ASP A 319 -0.96 23.23 17.13
N SER A 320 -0.12 23.77 16.24
CA SER A 320 0.16 25.21 16.16
C SER A 320 -0.95 25.97 15.41
N GLY A 321 -1.83 25.24 14.72
CA GLY A 321 -2.88 25.76 13.85
C GLY A 321 -2.42 26.03 12.42
N ALA A 322 -1.19 25.63 12.07
CA ALA A 322 -0.68 25.73 10.71
C ALA A 322 -1.33 24.66 9.82
N ASN A 323 -1.60 25.01 8.57
CA ASN A 323 -2.18 24.06 7.63
C ASN A 323 -1.19 22.94 7.31
N VAL A 324 -1.69 21.72 7.40
CA VAL A 324 -1.06 20.52 6.89
C VAL A 324 -1.79 20.21 5.60
N ASP A 325 -1.10 20.19 4.47
CA ASP A 325 -1.75 19.94 3.19
C ASP A 325 -0.92 19.03 2.31
N ASN A 326 -1.48 18.71 1.14
CA ASN A 326 -0.90 17.77 0.20
C ASN A 326 0.29 18.33 -0.60
N SER A 327 0.64 19.60 -0.41
CA SER A 327 1.68 20.33 -1.15
C SER A 327 2.89 20.72 -0.29
N ASN A 328 2.80 20.47 1.03
CA ASN A 328 3.82 20.86 1.98
C ASN A 328 4.38 19.65 2.76
N SER A 329 5.37 19.94 3.58
CA SER A 329 6.04 18.95 4.42
C SER A 329 6.19 19.55 5.80
N THR A 330 5.42 19.03 6.74
CA THR A 330 5.29 19.56 8.10
C THR A 330 5.74 18.51 9.10
N ASP A 331 6.64 18.89 10.00
CA ASP A 331 7.02 18.03 11.12
C ASP A 331 5.85 17.90 12.08
N VAL A 332 5.43 16.66 12.32
CA VAL A 332 4.32 16.32 13.22
C VAL A 332 4.76 15.35 14.31
N THR A 333 6.07 15.14 14.50
CA THR A 333 6.65 14.10 15.38
C THR A 333 6.09 14.11 16.80
N HIS A 334 5.79 15.30 17.33
CA HIS A 334 5.32 15.50 18.69
C HIS A 334 3.98 16.22 18.75
N THR A 335 3.24 16.21 17.64
CA THR A 335 1.97 16.92 17.51
C THR A 335 0.89 15.98 17.00
N SER A 336 -0.31 16.51 16.88
CA SER A 336 -1.39 15.91 16.12
C SER A 336 -1.61 16.63 14.79
N VAL A 337 -2.28 15.94 13.87
CA VAL A 337 -2.95 16.55 12.71
C VAL A 337 -4.45 16.43 12.96
N THR A 338 -5.12 17.57 13.10
CA THR A 338 -6.57 17.65 13.34
C THR A 338 -7.28 18.08 12.07
N THR A 339 -8.21 17.24 11.63
CA THR A 339 -9.09 17.49 10.48
C THR A 339 -10.35 18.22 10.97
N THR A 340 -10.68 19.34 10.32
CA THR A 340 -11.91 20.12 10.60
C THR A 340 -12.69 20.40 9.32
N ALA A 341 -14.01 20.54 9.44
CA ALA A 341 -14.82 21.13 8.38
C ALA A 341 -14.57 22.65 8.26
N ASP A 342 -15.00 23.25 7.16
CA ASP A 342 -14.91 24.69 6.90
C ASP A 342 -15.54 25.60 7.98
N ASP A 343 -16.51 25.10 8.75
CA ASP A 343 -17.14 25.79 9.89
C ASP A 343 -16.49 25.47 11.25
N GLY A 344 -15.37 24.74 11.27
CA GLY A 344 -14.60 24.40 12.47
C GLY A 344 -15.08 23.16 13.22
N ASP A 345 -16.09 22.46 12.71
CA ASP A 345 -16.53 21.17 13.27
C ASP A 345 -15.42 20.13 13.19
N LYS A 346 -15.12 19.47 14.32
CA LYS A 346 -14.03 18.49 14.40
C LYS A 346 -14.45 17.19 13.75
N ILE A 347 -13.60 16.68 12.86
CA ILE A 347 -13.82 15.45 12.10
C ILE A 347 -13.00 14.35 12.76
N SER A 348 -11.67 14.45 12.65
CA SER A 348 -10.74 13.45 13.15
C SER A 348 -9.43 14.07 13.62
N GLN A 349 -8.62 13.27 14.31
CA GLN A 349 -7.28 13.62 14.72
C GLN A 349 -6.36 12.40 14.57
N ALA A 350 -5.22 12.58 13.92
CA ALA A 350 -4.10 11.64 13.93
C ALA A 350 -3.04 12.16 14.90
N ASN A 351 -2.76 11.43 15.99
CA ASN A 351 -1.82 11.86 17.02
C ASN A 351 -0.52 11.06 16.95
N PHE A 352 0.57 11.75 16.61
CA PHE A 352 1.91 11.17 16.50
C PHE A 352 2.71 11.31 17.80
N GLY A 353 2.33 12.24 18.67
CA GLY A 353 3.00 12.52 19.95
C GLY A 353 2.79 11.45 21.03
N VAL A 354 1.72 10.64 20.95
CA VAL A 354 1.41 9.61 21.96
C VAL A 354 2.48 8.52 22.04
N LYS A 355 3.19 8.26 20.94
CA LYS A 355 4.31 7.31 20.91
C LYS A 355 5.52 7.95 20.24
N SER A 356 6.20 8.86 20.93
CA SER A 356 7.42 9.53 20.41
C SER A 356 8.67 8.63 20.32
N THR A 357 8.56 7.36 20.73
CA THR A 357 9.66 6.39 20.68
C THR A 357 9.21 5.04 20.17
N TYR A 358 10.14 4.28 19.59
CA TYR A 358 9.93 2.90 19.15
C TYR A 358 10.89 1.93 19.81
N LYS A 359 10.47 0.65 19.87
CA LYS A 359 11.29 -0.44 20.37
C LYS A 359 12.10 -1.04 19.22
N LEU A 360 13.42 -1.11 19.38
CA LEU A 360 14.35 -1.73 18.44
C LEU A 360 14.98 -2.98 19.06
N TYR A 361 14.70 -4.12 18.44
CA TYR A 361 15.05 -5.45 18.94
C TYR A 361 16.24 -6.03 18.16
N ASN A 362 17.42 -6.05 18.80
CA ASN A 362 18.69 -6.47 18.17
C ASN A 362 18.92 -7.98 18.26
N TYR A 363 18.13 -8.75 17.50
CA TYR A 363 18.21 -10.21 17.54
C TYR A 363 19.10 -10.73 16.42
N THR A 364 20.37 -11.03 16.75
CA THR A 364 21.36 -11.54 15.79
C THR A 364 21.04 -12.97 15.32
N ALA A 365 20.33 -13.77 16.13
CA ALA A 365 19.85 -15.10 15.76
C ALA A 365 18.54 -15.52 16.47
N ASP A 366 18.37 -15.19 17.76
CA ASP A 366 17.26 -15.64 18.60
C ASP A 366 16.01 -14.74 18.48
N SER A 367 14.92 -15.27 17.91
CA SER A 367 13.65 -14.54 17.78
C SER A 367 12.82 -14.47 19.07
N SER A 368 13.23 -15.16 20.13
CA SER A 368 12.56 -15.20 21.44
C SER A 368 13.16 -14.27 22.49
N GLU A 369 14.28 -13.61 22.14
CA GLU A 369 14.83 -12.54 22.95
C GLU A 369 13.73 -11.48 23.18
N SER A 370 13.81 -10.75 24.29
CA SER A 370 12.80 -9.75 24.69
C SER A 370 13.41 -8.39 25.04
N THR A 371 14.74 -8.31 25.00
CA THR A 371 15.51 -7.08 25.22
C THR A 371 15.43 -6.18 24.00
N TYR A 372 15.22 -4.88 24.23
CA TYR A 372 15.16 -3.85 23.21
C TYR A 372 15.85 -2.57 23.67
N SER A 373 16.27 -1.78 22.69
CA SER A 373 16.58 -0.38 22.90
C SER A 373 15.37 0.47 22.53
N THR A 374 15.19 1.59 23.21
CA THR A 374 14.17 2.60 22.90
C THR A 374 14.83 3.74 22.15
N ASN A 375 14.29 4.10 20.98
CA ASN A 375 14.84 5.14 20.11
C ASN A 375 13.76 6.15 19.73
N ASN A 376 14.15 7.39 19.45
CA ASN A 376 13.23 8.45 19.02
C ASN A 376 12.74 8.20 17.60
N VAL A 377 11.45 8.41 17.39
CA VAL A 377 10.84 8.41 16.06
C VAL A 377 10.81 9.83 15.48
N ASN A 378 10.78 9.94 14.15
CA ASN A 378 10.45 11.19 13.46
C ASN A 378 9.20 10.97 12.60
N ALA A 379 8.21 11.85 12.67
CA ALA A 379 7.04 11.81 11.82
C ALA A 379 6.84 13.15 11.10
N ARG A 380 6.58 13.11 9.80
CA ARG A 380 6.26 14.32 9.03
C ARG A 380 5.19 14.03 7.99
N THR A 381 4.40 15.03 7.65
CA THR A 381 3.64 15.00 6.41
C THR A 381 4.55 15.22 5.22
N VAL A 382 4.12 14.73 4.07
CA VAL A 382 4.88 14.79 2.82
C VAL A 382 3.99 15.13 1.65
N ASP A 383 4.60 15.73 0.63
CA ASP A 383 3.91 16.08 -0.61
C ASP A 383 3.37 14.84 -1.33
N VAL A 384 2.08 14.86 -1.67
CA VAL A 384 1.40 13.69 -2.23
C VAL A 384 1.76 13.42 -3.68
N HIS A 385 2.20 14.43 -4.42
CA HIS A 385 2.64 14.27 -5.81
C HIS A 385 4.01 13.61 -5.86
N GLY A 386 4.92 13.98 -4.97
CA GLY A 386 6.24 13.36 -4.87
C GLY A 386 6.16 11.87 -4.50
N TRP A 387 5.33 11.55 -3.51
CA TRP A 387 5.19 10.19 -3.00
C TRP A 387 4.09 9.41 -3.70
N GLY A 388 2.82 9.79 -3.52
CA GLY A 388 1.67 9.08 -4.11
C GLY A 388 1.67 9.08 -5.64
N GLY A 389 2.27 10.09 -6.27
CA GLY A 389 2.44 10.19 -7.72
C GLY A 389 3.65 9.41 -8.27
N ASN A 390 4.49 8.83 -7.41
CA ASN A 390 5.65 8.08 -7.88
C ASN A 390 5.20 6.82 -8.65
N PRO A 391 5.68 6.59 -9.89
CA PRO A 391 5.20 5.48 -10.70
C PRO A 391 5.42 4.09 -10.09
N VAL A 392 6.38 3.95 -9.16
CA VAL A 392 6.59 2.68 -8.45
C VAL A 392 5.34 2.26 -7.65
N PHE A 393 4.52 3.21 -7.20
CA PHE A 393 3.30 2.97 -6.43
C PHE A 393 2.04 2.89 -7.29
N GLY A 394 2.18 2.88 -8.62
CA GLY A 394 1.04 2.72 -9.54
C GLY A 394 0.21 1.47 -9.25
N PHE A 395 0.85 0.41 -8.75
CA PHE A 395 0.20 -0.80 -8.27
C PHE A 395 -0.74 -0.53 -7.09
N GLN A 396 -0.21 0.05 -5.99
CA GLN A 396 -0.99 0.33 -4.80
C GLN A 396 -2.10 1.35 -5.11
N ASN A 397 -1.83 2.34 -5.97
CA ASN A 397 -2.84 3.27 -6.48
C ASN A 397 -3.99 2.57 -7.22
N THR A 398 -3.69 1.56 -8.05
CA THR A 398 -4.75 0.79 -8.73
C THR A 398 -5.61 0.03 -7.72
N PHE A 399 -5.00 -0.50 -6.66
CA PHE A 399 -5.72 -1.13 -5.57
C PHE A 399 -6.65 -0.13 -4.85
N MET A 400 -6.22 1.11 -4.60
CA MET A 400 -7.10 2.14 -4.01
C MET A 400 -8.38 2.41 -4.82
N GLY A 401 -8.42 2.10 -6.11
CA GLY A 401 -9.59 2.27 -6.96
C GLY A 401 -10.87 1.56 -6.51
N PHE A 402 -10.84 0.58 -5.59
CA PHE A 402 -12.07 -0.06 -5.08
C PHE A 402 -12.73 0.70 -3.92
N LEU A 403 -11.97 1.55 -3.20
CA LEU A 403 -12.46 2.22 -1.99
C LEU A 403 -13.72 3.08 -2.19
N PRO A 404 -13.89 3.81 -3.32
CA PRO A 404 -15.11 4.58 -3.56
C PRO A 404 -16.40 3.77 -3.57
N LEU A 405 -16.29 2.47 -3.88
CA LEU A 405 -17.44 1.58 -4.01
C LEU A 405 -17.88 1.02 -2.66
N PHE A 406 -16.99 1.02 -1.67
CA PHE A 406 -17.37 0.84 -0.26
C PHE A 406 -18.26 2.01 0.20
N VAL A 407 -17.84 3.24 -0.08
CA VAL A 407 -18.60 4.45 0.27
C VAL A 407 -20.00 4.45 -0.32
N ALA A 408 -20.16 4.00 -1.56
CA ALA A 408 -21.46 3.88 -2.22
C ALA A 408 -22.53 3.10 -1.41
N ASN A 409 -22.12 2.20 -0.52
CA ASN A 409 -23.01 1.38 0.30
C ASN A 409 -23.15 1.91 1.73
N VAL A 410 -22.15 2.64 2.21
CA VAL A 410 -22.13 3.23 3.55
C VAL A 410 -22.92 4.53 3.60
N ASP A 411 -22.66 5.39 2.63
CA ASP A 411 -23.41 6.60 2.39
C ASP A 411 -23.43 6.87 0.87
N PRO A 412 -24.49 6.46 0.16
CA PRO A 412 -24.64 6.72 -1.27
C PRO A 412 -24.53 8.21 -1.61
N GLY A 413 -24.85 9.11 -0.68
CA GLY A 413 -24.72 10.56 -0.84
C GLY A 413 -23.25 11.02 -0.99
N LEU A 414 -22.30 10.22 -0.52
CA LEU A 414 -20.86 10.52 -0.57
C LEU A 414 -20.13 9.85 -1.75
N ILE A 415 -20.83 9.10 -2.62
CA ILE A 415 -20.19 8.32 -3.68
C ILE A 415 -19.36 9.17 -4.66
N GLN A 416 -19.81 10.39 -4.98
CA GLN A 416 -19.10 11.24 -5.94
C GLN A 416 -17.80 11.77 -5.34
N GLN A 417 -17.85 12.19 -4.08
CA GLN A 417 -16.69 12.62 -3.32
C GLN A 417 -15.71 11.46 -3.13
N ALA A 418 -16.22 10.25 -2.87
CA ALA A 418 -15.42 9.05 -2.77
C ALA A 418 -14.70 8.72 -4.08
N LYS A 419 -15.39 8.78 -5.23
CA LYS A 419 -14.80 8.54 -6.55
C LYS A 419 -13.72 9.58 -6.89
N ALA A 420 -13.83 10.79 -6.37
CA ALA A 420 -12.81 11.81 -6.54
C ALA A 420 -11.64 11.65 -5.55
N GLY A 421 -11.91 11.21 -4.32
CA GLY A 421 -10.99 11.34 -3.19
C GLY A 421 -10.30 10.05 -2.72
N LEU A 422 -10.85 8.87 -3.03
CA LEU A 422 -10.35 7.58 -2.53
C LEU A 422 -9.77 6.66 -3.61
N VAL A 423 -9.60 7.15 -4.85
CA VAL A 423 -9.14 6.34 -5.99
C VAL A 423 -7.63 6.19 -6.08
N SER A 424 -6.86 7.04 -5.39
CA SER A 424 -5.40 7.06 -5.46
C SER A 424 -4.82 7.79 -4.26
N PHE A 425 -3.56 7.50 -3.93
CA PHE A 425 -2.78 8.27 -2.97
C PHE A 425 -2.53 9.71 -3.40
N THR A 426 -2.63 10.05 -4.70
CA THR A 426 -2.49 11.44 -5.16
C THR A 426 -3.69 12.31 -4.81
N THR A 427 -4.80 11.72 -4.35
CA THR A 427 -6.00 12.44 -3.94
C THR A 427 -6.19 12.47 -2.42
N ALA A 428 -5.22 11.93 -1.66
CA ALA A 428 -5.15 12.02 -0.21
C ALA A 428 -5.10 13.48 0.25
N ASP A 429 -5.61 13.76 1.45
CA ASP A 429 -5.49 15.10 2.03
C ASP A 429 -4.05 15.34 2.49
N TYR A 430 -3.42 14.31 3.05
CA TYR A 430 -2.00 14.26 3.28
C TYR A 430 -1.47 12.83 3.26
N LEU A 431 -0.21 12.69 2.83
CA LEU A 431 0.61 11.53 3.13
C LEU A 431 1.49 11.88 4.33
N TYR A 432 1.90 10.86 5.08
CA TYR A 432 2.87 11.06 6.13
C TYR A 432 3.84 9.89 6.21
N VAL A 433 5.04 10.18 6.70
CA VAL A 433 6.12 9.22 6.88
C VAL A 433 6.48 9.14 8.35
N ILE A 434 6.54 7.93 8.87
CA ILE A 434 7.07 7.64 10.20
C ILE A 434 8.44 7.01 10.00
N SER A 435 9.48 7.66 10.50
CA SER A 435 10.88 7.33 10.25
C SER A 435 11.55 6.81 11.52
N TYR A 436 12.33 5.75 11.35
CA TYR A 436 13.08 5.03 12.37
C TYR A 436 14.58 5.23 12.10
N PRO A 437 15.20 6.26 12.69
CA PRO A 437 16.54 6.68 12.30
C PRO A 437 17.63 5.70 12.73
N THR A 438 17.35 4.89 13.75
CA THR A 438 18.19 3.76 14.19
C THR A 438 17.51 2.45 13.81
N TRP A 439 17.91 1.83 12.69
CA TRP A 439 17.27 0.60 12.24
C TRP A 439 18.24 -0.57 12.05
N GLY A 440 19.21 -0.42 11.14
CA GLY A 440 20.23 -1.45 10.89
C GLY A 440 19.69 -2.82 10.44
N GLY A 441 18.42 -2.94 10.03
CA GLY A 441 17.79 -4.19 9.63
C GLY A 441 17.10 -4.97 10.76
N TYR A 442 16.98 -4.40 11.96
CA TYR A 442 16.37 -5.04 13.12
C TYR A 442 14.86 -4.85 13.23
N LYS A 443 14.23 -5.55 14.18
CA LYS A 443 12.78 -5.49 14.39
C LYS A 443 12.36 -4.20 15.10
N ILE A 444 11.29 -3.58 14.60
CA ILE A 444 10.67 -2.35 15.12
C ILE A 444 9.25 -2.62 15.59
N VAL A 445 8.82 -1.96 16.68
CA VAL A 445 7.41 -1.85 17.10
C VAL A 445 7.09 -0.38 17.43
N HIS A 446 6.11 0.22 16.77
CA HIS A 446 5.73 1.64 16.87
C HIS A 446 4.31 1.91 16.34
N ASP A 447 3.70 3.10 16.59
CA ASP A 447 2.68 3.79 15.72
C ASP A 447 1.76 4.85 16.39
N PRO A 448 1.05 5.69 15.57
CA PRO A 448 0.10 6.71 16.04
C PRO A 448 -1.27 6.17 16.46
N ASP A 449 -2.02 7.05 17.13
CA ASP A 449 -3.43 6.88 17.46
C ASP A 449 -4.30 7.76 16.55
N TYR A 450 -5.41 7.22 16.07
CA TYR A 450 -6.43 7.94 15.33
C TYR A 450 -7.64 8.14 16.22
N THR A 451 -8.25 9.32 16.18
CA THR A 451 -9.45 9.63 16.95
C THR A 451 -10.49 10.26 16.06
N ALA A 452 -11.68 9.66 16.00
CA ALA A 452 -12.87 10.22 15.37
C ALA A 452 -13.70 10.98 16.40
N PHE A 453 -14.22 12.15 16.04
CA PHE A 453 -15.15 12.93 16.87
C PHE A 453 -16.57 12.77 16.33
N TYR A 454 -17.41 12.03 17.04
CA TYR A 454 -18.70 11.58 16.51
C TYR A 454 -19.88 11.89 17.43
N THR A 455 -21.08 11.94 16.88
CA THR A 455 -22.32 12.03 17.66
C THR A 455 -22.87 10.63 17.92
N PRO A 456 -22.96 10.20 19.20
CA PRO A 456 -23.60 8.94 19.54
C PRO A 456 -25.07 8.93 19.12
N ALA A 457 -25.48 7.86 18.44
CA ALA A 457 -26.86 7.63 18.02
C ALA A 457 -27.42 6.36 18.65
N SER A 458 -28.70 6.39 19.01
CA SER A 458 -29.44 5.23 19.53
C SER A 458 -29.81 4.22 18.45
N ASN A 459 -29.76 4.59 17.17
CA ASN A 459 -30.01 3.71 16.03
C ASN A 459 -28.69 3.44 15.30
N VAL A 460 -28.37 2.16 15.10
CA VAL A 460 -27.29 1.74 14.20
C VAL A 460 -27.76 1.94 12.74
N GLY A 461 -26.98 2.66 11.95
CA GLY A 461 -27.27 2.84 10.52
C GLY A 461 -27.36 1.49 9.82
N LEU A 462 -28.42 1.29 9.03
CA LEU A 462 -28.71 0.05 8.33
C LEU A 462 -27.98 0.04 6.98
N LEU A 463 -26.96 -0.82 6.86
CA LEU A 463 -26.22 -1.02 5.62
C LEU A 463 -26.83 -2.17 4.80
N THR A 464 -26.87 -2.02 3.48
CA THR A 464 -27.29 -3.08 2.54
C THR A 464 -26.08 -3.52 1.71
N ALA A 465 -25.77 -4.82 1.70
CA ALA A 465 -24.51 -5.39 1.22
C ALA A 465 -24.42 -5.64 -0.29
N ILE A 466 -25.50 -5.45 -1.07
CA ILE A 466 -25.66 -6.08 -2.40
C ILE A 466 -24.67 -5.56 -3.48
N PHE A 467 -23.91 -4.48 -3.26
CA PHE A 467 -23.01 -3.91 -4.29
C PHE A 467 -21.50 -4.03 -4.04
N LEU A 468 -21.02 -4.57 -2.92
CA LEU A 468 -19.57 -4.66 -2.65
C LEU A 468 -18.78 -5.60 -3.61
N ALA A 469 -19.47 -6.40 -4.45
CA ALA A 469 -18.91 -7.43 -5.32
C ALA A 469 -18.06 -6.81 -6.41
N VAL A 470 -18.71 -6.28 -7.44
CA VAL A 470 -18.14 -5.83 -8.72
C VAL A 470 -16.88 -5.01 -8.56
N ALA A 471 -16.88 -4.16 -7.54
CA ALA A 471 -15.79 -3.29 -7.15
C ALA A 471 -14.47 -4.02 -6.95
N VAL A 472 -14.49 -5.16 -6.24
CA VAL A 472 -13.28 -5.81 -5.81
C VAL A 472 -12.68 -6.72 -6.90
N ALA A 473 -13.47 -7.34 -7.77
CA ALA A 473 -12.89 -7.96 -8.99
C ALA A 473 -12.48 -6.92 -10.03
N ALA A 474 -13.01 -5.69 -10.03
CA ALA A 474 -12.46 -4.63 -10.87
C ALA A 474 -11.09 -4.16 -10.35
N GLY A 475 -10.95 -3.97 -9.04
CA GLY A 475 -9.67 -3.62 -8.40
C GLY A 475 -8.61 -4.72 -8.50
N VAL A 476 -9.02 -5.98 -8.32
CA VAL A 476 -8.10 -7.13 -8.42
C VAL A 476 -7.91 -7.60 -9.87
N GLY A 477 -8.91 -7.44 -10.75
CA GLY A 477 -8.72 -7.61 -12.20
C GLY A 477 -7.79 -6.54 -12.77
N GLY A 478 -7.86 -5.30 -12.26
CA GLY A 478 -6.91 -4.22 -12.51
C GLY A 478 -5.51 -4.50 -11.96
N LEU A 479 -5.41 -5.06 -10.75
CA LEU A 479 -4.17 -5.56 -10.12
C LEU A 479 -3.41 -6.48 -11.08
N PHE A 480 -4.12 -7.43 -11.66
CA PHE A 480 -3.52 -8.40 -12.56
C PHE A 480 -3.32 -7.84 -13.97
N ALA A 481 -4.22 -7.01 -14.51
CA ALA A 481 -3.97 -6.31 -15.77
C ALA A 481 -2.75 -5.37 -15.72
N PHE A 482 -2.42 -4.81 -14.56
CA PHE A 482 -1.22 -4.01 -14.32
C PHE A 482 0.04 -4.89 -14.19
N LEU A 483 0.01 -5.92 -13.34
CA LEU A 483 1.12 -6.88 -13.17
C LEU A 483 1.43 -7.64 -14.46
N PHE A 484 0.41 -7.95 -15.27
CA PHE A 484 0.49 -8.65 -16.55
C PHE A 484 0.32 -7.75 -17.76
N ARG A 485 0.51 -6.43 -17.60
CA ARG A 485 0.58 -5.53 -18.76
C ARG A 485 1.81 -5.94 -19.56
N LYS A 486 1.63 -6.88 -20.51
CA LYS A 486 2.51 -7.00 -21.65
C LYS A 486 2.61 -5.58 -22.18
N ARG A 487 3.76 -4.94 -22.02
CA ARG A 487 4.13 -3.87 -22.94
C ARG A 487 3.87 -4.51 -24.29
N ARG A 488 2.84 -4.02 -25.01
CA ARG A 488 2.84 -4.18 -26.46
C ARG A 488 4.15 -3.52 -26.84
N THR A 489 5.19 -4.33 -26.99
CA THR A 489 6.38 -3.96 -27.72
C THR A 489 5.81 -3.35 -28.97
N ALA A 490 6.00 -2.04 -29.16
CA ALA A 490 5.71 -1.42 -30.42
C ALA A 490 6.38 -2.33 -31.45
N GLY A 491 5.55 -3.03 -32.23
CA GLY A 491 6.00 -4.05 -33.14
C GLY A 491 6.97 -3.35 -34.07
N ILE A 492 8.25 -3.70 -33.98
CA ILE A 492 9.19 -3.48 -35.06
C ILE A 492 8.53 -4.19 -36.23
N ALA A 493 8.00 -3.40 -37.18
CA ALA A 493 7.55 -3.90 -38.44
C ALA A 493 8.74 -4.59 -39.09
N VAL A 494 8.79 -5.91 -39.00
CA VAL A 494 9.63 -6.72 -39.86
C VAL A 494 8.96 -6.68 -41.22
N SER A 495 9.51 -5.82 -42.06
CA SER A 495 9.32 -5.82 -43.50
C SER A 495 9.37 -7.25 -44.06
N GLY A 496 8.36 -7.63 -44.83
CA GLY A 496 8.47 -8.76 -45.74
C GLY A 496 7.34 -9.77 -45.66
N ALA A 497 6.18 -9.42 -46.20
CA ALA A 497 5.32 -10.34 -46.96
C ALA A 497 4.20 -9.50 -47.58
N GLY A 498 4.35 -9.15 -48.85
CA GLY A 498 3.31 -8.45 -49.59
C GLY A 498 2.14 -9.37 -49.89
N THR A 499 0.94 -8.83 -49.79
CA THR A 499 -0.11 -9.02 -50.81
C THR A 499 -1.00 -7.79 -50.86
N THR A 500 -1.44 -7.51 -52.07
CA THR A 500 -2.00 -6.28 -52.63
C THR A 500 -3.41 -5.94 -52.16
N GLY A 501 -3.66 -4.66 -51.88
CA GLY A 501 -5.00 -4.04 -51.81
C GLY A 501 -4.91 -2.55 -52.20
N PRO A 502 -5.92 -1.97 -52.87
CA PRO A 502 -5.74 -0.78 -53.72
C PRO A 502 -5.64 0.52 -52.90
N SER A 503 -4.88 1.49 -53.44
CA SER A 503 -4.72 2.84 -52.88
C SER A 503 -6.02 3.67 -53.00
N PRO A 504 -6.28 4.58 -52.04
CA PRO A 504 -7.44 5.47 -52.06
C PRO A 504 -7.21 6.68 -52.97
N THR A 505 -8.24 6.99 -53.77
CA THR A 505 -8.34 8.17 -54.65
C THR A 505 -8.51 9.47 -53.86
N GLN A 506 -7.87 10.52 -54.37
CA GLN A 506 -7.89 11.93 -53.92
C GLN A 506 -9.30 12.56 -53.94
N ASP A 507 -9.54 13.45 -52.97
CA ASP A 507 -10.60 14.47 -52.97
C ASP A 507 -10.50 15.43 -54.17
N PRO A 508 -11.63 16.01 -54.62
CA PRO A 508 -11.64 17.31 -55.28
C PRO A 508 -12.17 18.42 -54.36
N THR A 509 -11.45 19.54 -54.40
CA THR A 509 -11.72 20.84 -53.75
C THR A 509 -12.94 21.56 -54.38
N PRO A 510 -13.63 22.46 -53.64
CA PRO A 510 -14.85 23.12 -54.10
C PRO A 510 -14.59 24.42 -54.89
N SER A 511 -15.24 24.56 -56.05
CA SER A 511 -15.26 25.77 -56.88
C SER A 511 -16.46 26.66 -56.54
N GLY A 512 -16.19 27.92 -56.18
CA GLY A 512 -17.21 28.96 -55.96
C GLY A 512 -17.74 29.57 -57.27
N PRO A 513 -18.92 30.24 -57.25
CA PRO A 513 -19.54 30.78 -58.46
C PRO A 513 -19.09 32.22 -58.76
N PRO A 514 -18.96 32.62 -60.04
CA PRO A 514 -18.82 34.01 -60.46
C PRO A 514 -20.19 34.65 -60.80
N LEU A 515 -20.33 35.95 -60.56
CA LEU A 515 -21.39 36.85 -61.07
C LEU A 515 -20.71 37.96 -61.91
N PRO A 516 -21.41 38.77 -62.73
CA PRO A 516 -22.46 38.48 -63.72
C PRO A 516 -22.29 39.25 -65.06
N GLY A 517 -23.14 38.98 -66.06
CA GLY A 517 -23.32 39.77 -67.30
C GLY A 517 -23.21 38.86 -68.54
N ARG A 518 -24.23 38.62 -69.36
CA ARG A 518 -25.21 39.52 -69.96
C ARG A 518 -26.40 38.70 -70.47
#